data_AF-A0A6M2ATX1-F1
#
_entry.id   AF-A0A6M2ATX1-F1
#
_cell.length_a   1.000
_cell.length_b   1.000
_cell.length_c   1.000
_cell.angle_alpha   90.00
_cell.angle_beta   90.00
_cell.angle_gamma   90.00
#
_symmetry.space_group_name_H-M   'P 1'
#
loop_
_entity.id
_entity.type
_entity.pdbx_description
1 polymer ?
#
loop_
_entity_poly.entity_id
_entity_poly.type
_entity_poly.pdbx_seq_one_letter_code
_entity_poly.pdbx_strand_id
1 'polypeptide(L)' 'MILESNTVIQIQIPVEDVFEGIVNPEIMTKYFISESSGRLESGKEIMWKFPEFDDYYPVKEIKIKNNHAYPLYGVQKLW' A
#
# COMPACT_ATOMS: atom_id res chain seq x y z
N MET A 1 -24.55 5.63 0.91
CA MET A 1 -24.03 4.64 -0.05
C MET A 1 -22.53 4.61 0.12
N ILE A 2 -21.97 3.47 0.49
CA ILE A 2 -20.51 3.30 0.57
C ILE A 2 -20.07 2.76 -0.78
N LEU A 3 -19.09 3.41 -1.41
CA LEU A 3 -18.48 2.94 -2.66
C LEU A 3 -17.19 2.22 -2.30
N GLU A 4 -17.09 0.95 -2.67
CA GLU A 4 -15.96 0.09 -2.38
C GLU A 4 -15.40 -0.49 -3.68
N SER A 5 -14.08 -0.43 -3.84
CA SER A 5 -13.37 -1.04 -4.96
C SER A 5 -12.60 -2.26 -4.47
N ASN A 6 -12.78 -3.40 -5.15
CA ASN A 6 -12.09 -4.65 -4.85
C ASN A 6 -11.20 -5.03 -6.03
N THR A 7 -9.90 -5.19 -5.79
CA THR A 7 -8.94 -5.63 -6.80
C THR A 7 -7.90 -6.57 -6.20
N VAL A 8 -7.39 -7.50 -7.02
CA VAL A 8 -6.37 -8.48 -6.63
C VAL A 8 -5.34 -8.58 -7.75
N ILE A 9 -4.06 -8.55 -7.39
CA ILE A 9 -2.94 -8.73 -8.31
C ILE A 9 -1.97 -9.78 -7.73
N GLN A 10 -1.45 -10.65 -8.60
CA GLN A 10 -0.42 -11.62 -8.23
C GLN A 10 0.96 -11.04 -8.56
N ILE A 11 1.87 -11.08 -7.58
CA ILE A 11 3.27 -10.64 -7.74
C ILE A 11 4.18 -11.83 -7.43
N GLN A 12 5.11 -12.16 -8.33
CA GLN A 12 6.01 -13.31 -8.20
C GLN A 12 7.29 -12.96 -7.41
N ILE A 13 7.14 -12.34 -6.25
CA ILE A 13 8.25 -12.06 -5.31
C ILE A 13 7.80 -12.39 -3.87
N PRO A 14 8.74 -12.56 -2.92
CA PRO A 14 8.40 -12.77 -1.51
C PRO A 14 7.45 -11.70 -0.98
N VAL A 15 6.55 -12.15 -0.10
CA VAL A 15 5.51 -11.31 0.48
C VAL A 15 6.10 -10.14 1.27
N GLU A 16 7.24 -10.38 1.91
CA GLU A 16 7.99 -9.42 2.70
C GLU A 16 8.53 -8.30 1.81
N ASP A 17 9.00 -8.64 0.61
CA ASP A 17 9.50 -7.67 -0.36
C ASP A 17 8.35 -6.84 -0.96
N VAL A 18 7.18 -7.45 -1.20
CA VAL A 18 5.97 -6.72 -1.61
C VAL A 18 5.56 -5.74 -0.51
N PHE A 19 5.53 -6.21 0.74
CA PHE A 19 5.19 -5.38 1.88
C PHE A 19 6.16 -4.20 2.01
N GLU A 20 7.47 -4.45 1.96
CA GLU A 20 8.49 -3.40 1.98
C GLU A 20 8.34 -2.41 0.83
N GLY A 21 7.98 -2.88 -0.37
CA GLY A 21 7.70 -2.00 -1.51
C GLY A 21 6.60 -0.98 -1.21
N ILE A 22 5.58 -1.39 -0.47
CA ILE A 22 4.45 -0.52 -0.10
C ILE A 22 4.84 0.42 1.05
N VAL A 23 5.51 -0.07 2.10
CA VAL A 23 5.74 0.75 3.30
C VAL A 23 6.96 1.65 3.20
N ASN A 24 7.96 1.30 2.40
CA ASN A 24 9.20 2.06 2.24
C ASN A 24 9.08 3.12 1.13
N PRO A 25 9.18 4.43 1.45
CA PRO A 25 9.08 5.49 0.44
C PRO A 25 10.21 5.44 -0.60
N GLU A 26 11.39 4.92 -0.27
CA GLU A 26 12.49 4.77 -1.25
C GLU A 26 12.15 3.77 -2.37
N ILE A 27 11.16 2.90 -2.15
CA ILE A 27 10.69 1.91 -3.13
C ILE A 27 9.37 2.38 -3.74
N MET A 28 8.40 2.80 -2.92
CA MET A 28 7.07 3.26 -3.36
C MET A 28 7.13 4.43 -4.36
N THR A 29 8.15 5.28 -4.22
CA THR A 29 8.36 6.42 -5.13
C THR A 29 8.71 6.02 -6.57
N LYS A 30 9.05 4.75 -6.81
CA LYS A 30 9.43 4.25 -8.13
C LYS A 30 8.22 3.92 -9.03
N TYR A 31 7.02 3.79 -8.47
CA TYR A 31 5.86 3.34 -9.24
C TYR A 31 4.50 3.91 -8.82
N PHE A 32 4.39 4.64 -7.70
CA PHE A 32 3.08 5.16 -7.25
C PHE A 32 3.09 6.65 -6.88
N ILE A 33 3.94 7.04 -5.93
CA ILE A 33 4.05 8.44 -5.48
C ILE A 33 5.34 9.07 -6.00
N SER A 34 5.45 10.40 -6.02
CA SER A 34 6.71 11.09 -6.34
C SER A 34 7.52 11.40 -5.09
N GLU A 35 6.84 11.73 -3.98
CA GLU A 35 7.47 12.05 -2.70
C GLU A 35 6.63 11.52 -1.53
N SER A 36 7.30 11.29 -0.41
CA SER A 36 6.66 10.96 0.86
C SER A 36 7.41 11.59 2.02
N SER A 37 6.67 12.09 3.02
CA SER A 37 7.27 12.62 4.25
C SER A 37 7.80 11.54 5.19
N GLY A 38 7.56 10.26 4.91
CA GLY A 38 8.08 9.17 5.76
C GLY A 38 7.55 7.79 5.43
N ARG A 39 8.07 6.79 6.16
CA ARG A 39 7.64 5.40 6.09
C ARG A 39 6.20 5.25 6.58
N LEU A 40 5.43 4.37 5.93
CA LEU A 40 4.14 3.95 6.47
C LEU A 40 4.38 3.15 7.75
N GLU A 41 3.84 3.64 8.86
CA GLU A 41 3.87 2.98 10.17
C GLU A 41 2.54 3.20 10.87
N SER A 42 2.10 2.21 11.65
CA SER A 42 0.82 2.29 12.36
C SER A 42 0.74 3.53 13.25
N GLY A 43 -0.34 4.30 13.13
CA GLY A 43 -0.58 5.49 13.94
C GLY A 43 0.23 6.74 13.53
N LYS A 44 1.08 6.68 12.51
CA LYS A 44 1.69 7.88 11.92
C LYS A 44 0.73 8.55 10.94
N GLU A 45 0.91 9.85 10.76
CA GLU A 45 0.37 10.62 9.64
C GLU A 45 1.54 11.04 8.75
N ILE A 46 1.41 10.84 7.44
CA ILE A 46 2.42 11.23 6.46
C ILE A 46 1.78 12.00 5.31
N MET A 47 2.59 12.74 4.57
CA MET A 47 2.18 13.45 3.37
C MET A 47 2.74 12.73 2.14
N TRP A 48 1.89 12.51 1.13
CA TRP A 48 2.27 12.00 -0.18
C TRP A 48 2.12 13.07 -1.24
N LYS A 49 3.04 13.08 -2.19
CA LYS A 49 2.91 13.83 -3.44
C LYS A 49 2.76 12.84 -4.58
N PHE A 50 1.82 13.10 -5.47
CA PHE A 50 1.64 12.31 -6.68
C PHE A 50 2.33 13.00 -7.85
N PRO A 51 2.85 12.26 -8.84
CA PRO A 51 3.45 12.85 -10.03
C PRO A 51 2.49 13.77 -10.82
N GLU A 52 1.18 13.51 -10.75
CA GLU A 52 0.14 14.20 -11.51
C GLU A 52 -0.35 15.50 -10.87
N PHE A 53 -0.01 15.76 -9.59
CA PHE A 53 -0.51 16.89 -8.82
C PHE A 53 0.63 17.64 -8.11
N ASP A 54 0.52 18.96 -8.03
CA ASP A 54 1.50 19.79 -7.32
C ASP A 54 1.36 19.73 -5.78
N ASP A 55 0.16 19.37 -5.30
CA ASP A 55 -0.19 19.36 -3.89
C ASP A 55 0.26 18.10 -3.14
N TYR A 56 0.34 18.23 -1.81
CA TYR A 56 0.57 17.10 -0.91
C TYR A 56 -0.75 16.65 -0.26
N TYR A 57 -0.95 15.33 -0.20
CA TYR A 57 -2.14 14.71 0.33
C TYR A 57 -1.82 13.93 1.61
N PRO A 58 -2.59 14.13 2.70
CA PRO A 58 -2.36 13.44 3.95
C PRO A 58 -2.83 11.98 3.89
N VAL A 59 -1.99 11.06 4.35
CA VAL A 59 -2.33 9.67 4.65
C VAL A 59 -2.45 9.55 6.17
N LYS A 60 -3.65 9.18 6.63
CA LYS A 60 -4.00 9.11 8.04
C LYS A 60 -4.45 7.71 8.43
N GLU A 61 -4.52 7.45 9.73
CA GLU A 61 -5.05 6.21 10.29
C GLU A 61 -4.38 4.94 9.75
N ILE A 62 -3.08 5.00 9.48
CA ILE A 62 -2.32 3.86 8.97
C ILE A 62 -2.43 2.72 9.98
N LYS A 63 -2.85 1.54 9.50
CA LYS A 63 -2.92 0.29 10.27
C LYS A 63 -2.15 -0.78 9.53
N ILE A 64 -1.01 -1.17 10.07
CA ILE A 64 -0.20 -2.27 9.55
C ILE A 64 -0.54 -3.55 10.30
N LYS A 65 -0.85 -4.60 9.53
CA LYS A 65 -0.95 -5.97 10.02
C LYS A 65 0.12 -6.79 9.33
N ASN A 66 1.03 -7.39 10.11
CA ASN A 66 2.10 -8.22 9.57
C ASN A 66 1.53 -9.42 8.81
N ASN A 67 2.19 -9.77 7.71
CA ASN A 67 1.59 -10.56 6.65
C ASN A 67 1.35 -12.02 7.06
N HIS A 68 0.14 -12.52 6.82
CA HIS A 68 -0.12 -13.95 6.67
C HIS A 68 -0.36 -14.16 5.18
N ALA A 69 0.60 -14.79 4.49
CA ALA A 69 0.43 -15.21 3.11
C ALA A 69 -0.75 -16.19 3.07
N TYR A 70 -1.90 -15.77 2.54
CA TYR A 70 -2.93 -16.71 2.14
C TYR A 70 -2.51 -17.30 0.79
N PRO A 71 -2.23 -18.61 0.69
CA PRO A 71 -1.90 -19.23 -0.58
C PRO A 71 -3.09 -19.02 -1.54
N LEU A 72 -2.81 -18.59 -2.77
CA LEU A 72 -3.82 -18.42 -3.83
C LEU A 72 -4.44 -19.76 -4.32
N TYR A 73 -4.31 -20.85 -3.56
CA TYR A 73 -5.03 -22.09 -3.81
C TYR A 73 -6.41 -22.03 -3.14
N GLY A 74 -7.33 -21.28 -3.75
CA GLY A 74 -8.75 -21.40 -3.38
C GLY A 74 -9.58 -20.13 -3.38
N VAL A 75 -9.33 -19.17 -4.27
CA VAL A 75 -10.25 -18.01 -4.42
C VAL A 75 -11.46 -18.41 -5.27
N GLN A 76 -12.32 -19.24 -4.69
CA GLN A 76 -13.74 -19.25 -4.97
C GLN A 76 -14.45 -19.27 -3.61
N LYS A 77 -15.15 -18.18 -3.32
CA LYS A 77 -15.83 -17.83 -2.05
C LYS A 77 -14.95 -17.22 -0.97
N LEU A 78 -15.07 -15.90 -0.82
CA LEU A 78 -15.70 -15.27 0.35
C LEU A 78 -15.51 -13.75 0.26
N TRP A 79 -16.26 -13.13 -0.64
CA TRP A 79 -16.94 -11.84 -0.44
C TRP A 79 -18.28 -11.96 -1.18
#